data_AF-A0A0M0J6Y7-F1
#
_entry.id   AF-A0A0M0J6Y7-F1
#
_cell.length_a   1.000
_cell.length_b   1.000
_cell.length_c   1.000
_cell.angle_alpha   90.00
_cell.angle_beta   90.00
_cell.angle_gamma   90.00
#
_symmetry.space_group_name_H-M   'P 1'
#
loop_
_entity.id
_entity.type
_entity.pdbx_description
1 polymer ?
#
loop_
_entity_poly.entity_id
_entity_poly.type
_entity_poly.pdbx_seq_one_letter_code
_entity_poly.pdbx_strand_id
1 'polypeptide(L)'
;METNKYNLTYFMAVNGCTRESVASCETGSFRLRPTGRRLFYDLGCSRYRDSGEISISGGYGSSLPLFQRLYARNCIEFDAMWGWEAQKFDRDEWMRPVPAHVRAKLTFHNEPVTDENVFRTLRSTARPDDFVVMKVDIDSPALEKRLVSTLASTPELVDLVDELYFEYHLHVPDHRKATSEHTTPDTIVEALQLMQRLRAAGVRSHFWV
;
A
#
# COMPACT_ATOMS: atom_id res chain seq x y z
N MET A 1 10.81 -13.16 -33.14
CA MET A 1 10.47 -11.86 -32.53
C MET A 1 10.01 -12.13 -31.11
N GLU A 2 10.96 -12.15 -30.18
CA GLU A 2 10.66 -12.33 -28.76
C GLU A 2 10.05 -11.05 -28.20
N THR A 3 8.86 -11.17 -27.64
CA THR A 3 8.19 -10.10 -26.92
C THR A 3 8.89 -9.94 -25.58
N ASN A 4 9.64 -8.85 -25.47
CA ASN A 4 10.27 -8.40 -24.24
C ASN A 4 9.17 -8.03 -23.24
N LYS A 5 8.70 -9.00 -22.44
CA LYS A 5 7.79 -8.74 -21.32
C LYS A 5 8.61 -8.00 -20.27
N TYR A 6 8.43 -6.69 -20.19
CA TYR A 6 8.95 -5.87 -19.11
C TYR A 6 8.57 -6.53 -17.78
N ASN A 7 9.57 -7.11 -17.12
CA ASN A 7 9.43 -7.70 -15.79
C ASN A 7 9.37 -6.52 -14.81
N LEU A 8 8.17 -5.97 -14.61
CA LEU A 8 7.87 -4.87 -13.68
C LEU A 8 7.95 -5.29 -12.20
N THR A 9 8.81 -6.26 -11.88
CA THR A 9 9.19 -6.61 -10.50
C THR A 9 10.18 -5.55 -10.00
N TYR A 10 9.72 -4.30 -9.90
CA TYR A 10 10.55 -3.20 -9.43
C TYR A 10 10.44 -3.13 -7.89
N PHE A 11 11.46 -3.69 -7.24
CA PHE A 11 11.77 -3.52 -5.80
C PHE A 11 10.74 -4.00 -4.78
N MET A 12 10.35 -5.28 -4.85
CA MET A 12 10.33 -6.06 -3.60
C MET A 12 11.68 -6.77 -3.51
N ALA A 13 12.32 -6.78 -2.34
CA ALA A 13 13.51 -7.58 -2.14
C ALA A 13 13.17 -9.03 -2.48
N VAL A 14 13.69 -9.53 -3.60
CA VAL A 14 13.55 -10.92 -4.05
C VAL A 14 14.42 -11.77 -3.13
N ASN A 15 13.96 -11.97 -1.90
CA ASN A 15 14.42 -13.07 -1.09
C ASN A 15 13.55 -14.24 -1.49
N GLY A 16 14.06 -15.10 -2.38
CA GLY A 16 13.46 -16.42 -2.51
C GLY A 16 13.29 -17.03 -1.11
N CYS A 17 12.20 -17.77 -0.87
CA CYS A 17 11.89 -18.35 0.44
C CYS A 17 12.83 -19.50 0.86
N THR A 18 14.11 -19.41 0.52
CA THR A 18 15.14 -20.34 0.94
C THR A 18 15.69 -19.90 2.30
N ARG A 19 15.80 -20.85 3.23
CA ARG A 19 16.33 -20.67 4.60
C ARG A 19 17.81 -20.29 4.66
N GLU A 20 18.48 -20.05 3.53
CA GLU A 20 19.96 -20.01 3.45
C GLU A 20 20.58 -18.62 3.24
N SER A 21 19.84 -17.53 3.07
CA SER A 21 20.43 -16.22 2.74
C SER A 21 20.92 -15.38 3.94
N VAL A 22 21.36 -16.01 5.03
CA VAL A 22 21.94 -15.26 6.18
C VAL A 22 23.41 -14.89 5.94
N ALA A 23 24.11 -15.56 5.01
CA ALA A 23 25.51 -15.26 4.69
C ALA A 23 25.66 -14.71 3.26
N SER A 24 26.34 -13.57 3.14
CA SER A 24 26.73 -12.86 1.91
C SER A 24 25.62 -12.21 1.07
N CYS A 25 25.31 -10.96 1.42
CA CYS A 25 24.97 -9.90 0.45
C CYS A 25 25.36 -8.56 1.08
N GLU A 26 26.65 -8.24 1.01
CA GLU A 26 27.17 -6.89 1.28
C GLU A 26 26.88 -6.02 0.06
N THR A 27 25.74 -5.33 0.08
CA THR A 27 25.48 -3.98 -0.50
C THR A 27 23.96 -3.74 -0.52
N GLY A 28 23.47 -2.89 0.39
CA GLY A 28 22.19 -2.18 0.23
C GLY A 28 20.86 -2.95 0.30
N SER A 29 20.83 -4.26 0.57
CA SER A 29 19.56 -4.99 0.68
C SER A 29 18.81 -4.67 1.98
N PHE A 30 17.56 -4.20 1.87
CA PHE A 30 16.64 -4.04 3.00
C PHE A 30 16.43 -5.40 3.68
N ARG A 31 16.83 -5.51 4.95
CA ARG A 31 16.54 -6.68 5.78
C ARG A 31 15.40 -6.33 6.72
N LEU A 32 14.33 -7.12 6.67
CA LEU A 32 13.30 -7.09 7.70
C LEU A 32 13.96 -7.32 9.05
N ARG A 33 13.62 -6.49 10.04
CA ARG A 33 14.09 -6.70 11.42
C ARG A 33 13.48 -8.03 11.91
N PRO A 34 14.28 -8.98 12.44
CA PRO A 34 13.80 -10.31 12.82
C PRO A 34 12.63 -10.30 13.82
N THR A 35 12.51 -9.24 14.62
CA THR A 35 11.53 -9.08 15.69
C THR A 35 10.41 -8.09 15.38
N GLY A 36 10.45 -7.43 14.22
CA GLY A 36 9.42 -6.45 13.82
C GLY A 36 8.13 -7.14 13.39
N ARG A 37 6.98 -6.59 13.79
CA ARG A 37 5.67 -7.03 13.25
C ARG A 37 5.55 -6.54 11.81
N ARG A 38 4.76 -7.22 10.99
CA ARG A 38 4.46 -6.81 9.62
C ARG A 38 3.03 -6.30 9.57
N LEU A 39 2.85 -5.04 9.22
CA LEU A 39 1.57 -4.35 9.31
C LEU A 39 1.17 -3.87 7.92
N PHE A 40 -0.13 -3.95 7.62
CA PHE A 40 -0.69 -3.41 6.38
C PHE A 40 -1.84 -2.45 6.66
N TYR A 41 -1.80 -1.28 6.04
CA TYR A 41 -2.86 -0.28 6.09
C TYR A 41 -3.40 -0.08 4.68
N ASP A 42 -4.65 -0.45 4.47
CA ASP A 42 -5.36 -0.36 3.20
C ASP A 42 -6.42 0.73 3.28
N LEU A 43 -6.08 1.92 2.79
CA LEU A 43 -7.03 3.02 2.69
C LEU A 43 -7.80 2.83 1.38
N GLY A 44 -9.09 2.47 1.49
CA GLY A 44 -9.99 2.16 0.37
C GLY A 44 -9.85 0.72 -0.11
N CYS A 45 -10.16 -0.21 0.79
CA CYS A 45 -9.99 -1.64 0.56
C CYS A 45 -11.10 -2.29 -0.29
N SER A 46 -12.19 -1.56 -0.58
CA SER A 46 -13.35 -2.04 -1.31
C SER A 46 -13.95 -3.30 -0.68
N ARG A 47 -14.66 -4.12 -1.47
CA ARG A 47 -15.15 -5.44 -1.05
C ARG A 47 -14.03 -6.46 -1.09
N TYR A 48 -13.95 -7.31 -0.06
CA TYR A 48 -13.07 -8.47 -0.10
C TYR A 48 -13.49 -9.44 -1.21
N ARG A 49 -12.63 -9.61 -2.22
CA ARG A 49 -12.81 -10.52 -3.36
C ARG A 49 -11.49 -11.18 -3.69
N ASP A 50 -11.40 -12.46 -3.37
CA ASP A 50 -10.21 -13.25 -3.68
C ASP A 50 -10.33 -13.85 -5.09
N SER A 51 -9.60 -13.28 -6.04
CA SER A 51 -9.49 -13.82 -7.40
C SER A 51 -8.51 -15.00 -7.51
N GLY A 52 -7.74 -15.30 -6.47
CA GLY A 52 -6.63 -16.26 -6.50
C GLY A 52 -5.40 -15.81 -7.30
N GLU A 53 -5.50 -14.68 -8.02
CA GLU A 53 -4.48 -14.19 -8.92
C GLU A 53 -3.76 -12.97 -8.33
N ILE A 54 -2.46 -12.86 -8.59
CA ILE A 54 -1.74 -11.58 -8.46
C ILE A 54 -1.81 -10.92 -9.82
N SER A 55 -2.86 -10.15 -10.03
CA SER A 55 -2.99 -9.27 -11.18
C SER A 55 -2.95 -7.85 -10.68
N ILE A 56 -1.83 -7.17 -10.93
CA ILE A 56 -1.68 -5.72 -10.73
C ILE A 56 -2.22 -4.93 -11.94
N SER A 57 -2.71 -5.62 -12.98
CA SER A 57 -3.11 -5.02 -14.25
C SER A 57 -4.63 -4.86 -14.41
N GLY A 58 -5.35 -4.60 -13.31
CA GLY A 58 -6.80 -4.40 -13.36
C GLY A 58 -7.32 -3.76 -12.08
N GLY A 59 -7.63 -2.45 -12.15
CA GLY A 59 -8.17 -1.62 -11.05
C GLY A 59 -9.60 -1.96 -10.58
N TYR A 60 -9.96 -3.24 -10.54
CA TYR A 60 -11.25 -3.73 -10.02
C TYR A 60 -11.08 -4.89 -9.01
N GLY A 61 -9.84 -5.22 -8.67
CA GLY A 61 -9.52 -6.26 -7.68
C GLY A 61 -9.55 -5.73 -6.26
N SER A 62 -9.84 -6.59 -5.28
CA SER A 62 -9.71 -6.24 -3.86
C SER A 62 -8.24 -6.16 -3.48
N SER A 63 -7.81 -5.03 -2.91
CA SER A 63 -6.42 -4.78 -2.53
C SER A 63 -5.95 -5.69 -1.39
N LEU A 64 -6.77 -5.94 -0.37
CA LEU A 64 -6.44 -6.84 0.75
C LEU A 64 -5.87 -8.21 0.28
N PRO A 65 -6.61 -9.06 -0.47
CA PRO A 65 -6.10 -10.36 -0.90
C PRO A 65 -4.94 -10.25 -1.89
N LEU A 66 -4.88 -9.19 -2.71
CA LEU A 66 -3.76 -8.95 -3.61
C LEU A 66 -2.45 -8.71 -2.83
N PHE A 67 -2.47 -7.78 -1.88
CA PHE A 67 -1.29 -7.44 -1.08
C PHE A 67 -0.87 -8.61 -0.20
N GLN A 68 -1.81 -9.34 0.38
CA GLN A 68 -1.49 -10.57 1.10
C GLN A 68 -0.70 -11.55 0.24
N ARG A 69 -1.12 -11.80 -1.00
CA ARG A 69 -0.39 -12.70 -1.91
C ARG A 69 0.94 -12.10 -2.36
N LEU A 70 0.98 -10.81 -2.67
CA LEU A 70 2.17 -10.12 -3.15
C LEU A 70 3.32 -10.25 -2.13
N TYR A 71 3.01 -10.02 -0.87
CA TYR A 71 3.96 -10.14 0.22
C TYR A 71 4.23 -11.59 0.62
N ALA A 72 3.22 -12.47 0.62
CA ALA A 72 3.43 -13.89 0.92
C ALA A 72 4.37 -14.57 -0.09
N ARG A 73 4.39 -14.14 -1.37
CA ARG A 73 5.38 -14.60 -2.36
C ARG A 73 6.82 -14.27 -2.00
N ASN A 74 7.03 -13.29 -1.12
CA ASN A 74 8.33 -12.88 -0.59
C ASN A 74 8.48 -13.25 0.89
N CYS A 75 7.72 -14.27 1.34
CA CYS A 75 7.76 -14.81 2.70
C CYS A 75 7.43 -13.78 3.79
N ILE A 76 6.64 -12.76 3.42
CA ILE A 76 6.13 -11.75 4.33
C ILE A 76 4.65 -12.03 4.55
N GLU A 77 4.30 -12.47 5.74
CA GLU A 77 2.92 -12.52 6.20
C GLU A 77 2.67 -11.35 7.15
N PHE A 78 1.57 -10.63 6.92
CA PHE A 78 1.14 -9.59 7.84
C PHE A 78 0.65 -10.19 9.15
N ASP A 79 1.06 -9.58 10.25
CA ASP A 79 0.65 -9.89 11.62
C ASP A 79 -0.68 -9.20 11.96
N ALA A 80 -0.89 -7.98 11.44
CA ALA A 80 -2.14 -7.23 11.56
C ALA A 80 -2.38 -6.35 10.34
N MET A 81 -3.65 -6.13 10.02
CA MET A 81 -4.09 -5.35 8.87
C MET A 81 -5.24 -4.43 9.28
N TRP A 82 -5.26 -3.22 8.71
CA TRP A 82 -6.35 -2.27 8.87
C TRP A 82 -6.87 -1.86 7.50
N GLY A 83 -8.17 -2.06 7.27
CA GLY A 83 -8.83 -1.68 6.02
C GLY A 83 -9.89 -0.62 6.26
N TRP A 84 -9.86 0.46 5.48
CA TRP A 84 -10.91 1.48 5.46
C TRP A 84 -11.75 1.40 4.22
N GLU A 85 -13.04 1.70 4.37
CA GLU A 85 -13.96 1.80 3.25
C GLU A 85 -15.08 2.80 3.56
N ALA A 86 -15.19 3.82 2.70
CA ALA A 86 -16.16 4.90 2.84
C ALA A 86 -17.58 4.43 2.48
N GLN A 87 -17.72 3.56 1.48
CA GLN A 87 -18.99 2.98 1.09
C GLN A 87 -19.54 2.14 2.23
N LYS A 88 -20.76 2.44 2.68
CA LYS A 88 -21.41 1.68 3.76
C LYS A 88 -21.75 0.26 3.32
N PHE A 89 -21.32 -0.70 4.12
CA PHE A 89 -21.59 -2.12 3.97
C PHE A 89 -22.17 -2.67 5.27
N ASP A 90 -22.97 -3.73 5.15
CA ASP A 90 -23.22 -4.58 6.30
C ASP A 90 -21.92 -5.31 6.67
N ARG A 91 -21.53 -5.24 7.94
CA ARG A 91 -20.24 -5.74 8.40
C ARG A 91 -20.13 -7.26 8.26
N ASP A 92 -21.21 -7.98 8.58
CA ASP A 92 -21.22 -9.44 8.54
C ASP A 92 -21.21 -9.93 7.09
N GLU A 93 -21.95 -9.27 6.20
CA GLU A 93 -21.90 -9.54 4.76
C GLU A 93 -20.52 -9.27 4.17
N TRP A 94 -19.87 -8.17 4.56
CA TRP A 94 -18.53 -7.81 4.09
C TRP A 94 -17.46 -8.79 4.60
N MET A 95 -17.59 -9.24 5.86
CA MET A 95 -16.65 -10.19 6.48
C MET A 95 -16.87 -11.65 6.07
N ARG A 96 -18.07 -12.01 5.60
CA ARG A 96 -18.42 -13.39 5.19
C ARG A 96 -17.42 -14.03 4.21
N PRO A 97 -16.97 -13.37 3.12
CA PRO A 97 -15.99 -13.95 2.20
C PRO A 97 -14.54 -13.95 2.73
N VAL A 98 -14.24 -13.24 3.82
CA VAL A 98 -12.88 -13.12 4.35
C VAL A 98 -12.49 -14.42 5.07
N PRO A 99 -11.39 -15.11 4.72
CA PRO A 99 -10.97 -16.34 5.39
C PRO A 99 -10.70 -16.16 6.90
N ALA A 100 -10.94 -17.18 7.70
CA ALA A 100 -10.84 -17.08 9.17
C ALA A 100 -9.47 -16.58 9.67
N HIS A 101 -8.38 -17.05 9.06
CA HIS A 101 -7.02 -16.63 9.42
C HIS A 101 -6.73 -15.16 9.06
N VAL A 102 -7.40 -14.62 8.04
CA VAL A 102 -7.34 -13.20 7.66
C VAL A 102 -8.17 -12.36 8.62
N ARG A 103 -9.41 -12.79 8.90
CA ARG A 103 -10.32 -12.11 9.84
C ARG A 103 -9.70 -11.92 11.22
N ALA A 104 -8.93 -12.91 11.69
CA ALA A 104 -8.26 -12.84 12.99
C ALA A 104 -7.21 -11.71 13.08
N LYS A 105 -6.72 -11.22 11.94
CA LYS A 105 -5.68 -10.19 11.84
C LYS A 105 -6.21 -8.86 11.29
N LEU A 106 -7.46 -8.81 10.82
CA LEU A 106 -8.02 -7.67 10.09
C LEU A 106 -8.93 -6.83 10.99
N THR A 107 -8.62 -5.55 11.09
CA THR A 107 -9.53 -4.52 11.62
C THR A 107 -10.16 -3.77 10.45
N PHE A 108 -11.48 -3.85 10.32
CA PHE A 108 -12.23 -3.17 9.26
C PHE A 108 -12.93 -1.91 9.81
N HIS A 109 -12.66 -0.78 9.17
CA HIS A 109 -13.24 0.53 9.46
C HIS A 109 -14.19 0.91 8.32
N ASN A 110 -15.50 0.76 8.55
CA ASN A 110 -16.49 1.16 7.56
C ASN A 110 -16.89 2.64 7.70
N GLU A 111 -15.90 3.51 7.57
CA GLU A 111 -16.02 4.96 7.65
C GLU A 111 -15.06 5.62 6.66
N PRO A 112 -15.36 6.84 6.20
CA PRO A 112 -14.43 7.60 5.38
C PRO A 112 -13.08 7.81 6.07
N VAL A 113 -12.03 7.83 5.27
CA VAL A 113 -10.69 8.17 5.73
C VAL A 113 -10.61 9.67 6.06
N THR A 114 -9.87 9.98 7.10
CA THR A 114 -9.46 11.33 7.50
C THR A 114 -7.99 11.29 7.95
N ASP A 115 -7.31 12.43 7.94
CA ASP A 115 -5.96 12.53 8.49
C ASP A 115 -5.93 12.07 9.96
N GLU A 116 -6.94 12.44 10.74
CA GLU A 116 -7.02 12.09 12.16
C GLU A 116 -7.17 10.58 12.38
N ASN A 117 -8.16 9.92 11.79
CA ASN A 117 -8.36 8.48 12.03
C ASN A 117 -7.19 7.64 11.50
N VAL A 118 -6.58 7.99 10.37
CA VAL A 118 -5.44 7.24 9.83
C VAL A 118 -4.19 7.47 10.67
N PHE A 119 -3.78 8.71 10.90
CA PHE A 119 -2.52 8.97 11.58
C PHE A 119 -2.59 8.69 13.08
N ARG A 120 -3.75 8.84 13.73
CA ARG A 120 -3.96 8.36 15.10
C ARG A 120 -3.83 6.84 15.17
N THR A 121 -4.43 6.12 14.23
CA THR A 121 -4.32 4.65 14.20
C THR A 121 -2.86 4.26 14.01
N LEU A 122 -2.20 4.75 12.96
CA LEU A 122 -0.79 4.49 12.66
C LEU A 122 0.11 4.73 13.88
N ARG A 123 0.00 5.89 14.56
CA ARG A 123 0.78 6.20 15.76
C ARG A 123 0.50 5.27 16.94
N SER A 124 -0.74 4.79 17.07
CA SER A 124 -1.14 3.91 18.18
C SER A 124 -0.80 2.43 17.94
N THR A 125 -0.66 2.01 16.69
CA THR A 125 -0.52 0.60 16.32
C THR A 125 0.85 0.23 15.77
N ALA A 126 1.57 1.16 15.12
CA ALA A 126 2.91 0.94 14.58
C ALA A 126 4.02 1.47 15.50
N ARG A 127 5.23 0.92 15.33
CA ARG A 127 6.47 1.37 15.97
C ARG A 127 7.57 1.41 14.90
N PRO A 128 8.64 2.19 15.08
CA PRO A 128 9.75 2.27 14.11
C PRO A 128 10.49 0.94 13.83
N ASP A 129 10.29 -0.08 14.65
CA ASP A 129 10.86 -1.42 14.44
C ASP A 129 9.94 -2.37 13.66
N ASP A 130 8.68 -2.01 13.46
CA ASP A 130 7.75 -2.79 12.66
C ASP A 130 8.00 -2.54 11.17
N PHE A 131 7.63 -3.51 10.33
CA PHE A 131 7.60 -3.36 8.89
C PHE A 131 6.19 -2.93 8.45
N VAL A 132 6.06 -1.73 7.91
CA VAL A 132 4.75 -1.13 7.61
C VAL A 132 4.58 -0.87 6.12
N VAL A 133 3.49 -1.43 5.58
CA VAL A 133 3.03 -1.20 4.22
C VAL A 133 1.73 -0.39 4.27
N MET A 134 1.63 0.66 3.47
CA MET A 134 0.44 1.49 3.35
C MET A 134 0.02 1.62 1.89
N LYS A 135 -1.26 1.39 1.60
CA LYS A 135 -1.92 1.72 0.34
C LYS A 135 -2.84 2.92 0.54
N VAL A 136 -2.82 3.86 -0.41
CA VAL A 136 -3.67 5.06 -0.46
C VAL A 136 -4.38 5.12 -1.81
N ASP A 137 -5.68 4.79 -1.82
CA ASP A 137 -6.60 4.79 -2.96
C ASP A 137 -8.03 4.75 -2.40
N ILE A 138 -8.65 5.92 -2.25
CA ILE A 138 -9.93 6.18 -1.55
C ILE A 138 -10.89 7.03 -2.41
N ASP A 139 -10.74 6.98 -3.74
CA ASP A 139 -11.53 7.74 -4.72
C ASP A 139 -11.62 9.25 -4.44
N SER A 140 -10.59 9.82 -3.79
CA SER A 140 -10.57 11.23 -3.39
C SER A 140 -9.20 11.87 -3.61
N PRO A 141 -8.92 12.35 -4.85
CA PRO A 141 -7.60 12.84 -5.26
C PRO A 141 -7.00 13.89 -4.31
N ALA A 142 -7.82 14.85 -3.88
CA ALA A 142 -7.37 15.93 -3.00
C ALA A 142 -7.03 15.42 -1.59
N LEU A 143 -7.80 14.46 -1.07
CA LEU A 143 -7.59 13.87 0.24
C LEU A 143 -6.37 12.95 0.24
N GLU A 144 -6.21 12.10 -0.77
CA GLU A 144 -5.07 11.19 -0.90
C GLU A 144 -3.77 11.98 -1.02
N LYS A 145 -3.74 12.99 -1.89
CA LYS A 145 -2.59 13.89 -2.02
C LYS A 145 -2.28 14.55 -0.68
N ARG A 146 -3.30 15.03 0.04
CA ARG A 146 -3.11 15.64 1.36
C ARG A 146 -2.50 14.65 2.34
N LEU A 147 -3.04 13.44 2.46
CA LEU A 147 -2.51 12.38 3.34
C LEU A 147 -1.04 12.09 3.03
N VAL A 148 -0.70 11.85 1.77
CA VAL A 148 0.66 11.52 1.36
C VAL A 148 1.61 12.71 1.55
N SER A 149 1.15 13.93 1.30
CA SER A 149 1.94 15.15 1.54
C SER A 149 2.19 15.39 3.03
N THR A 150 1.18 15.16 3.87
CA THR A 150 1.31 15.22 5.33
C THR A 150 2.30 14.16 5.79
N LEU A 151 2.18 12.91 5.36
CA LEU A 151 3.15 11.86 5.66
C LEU A 151 4.58 12.28 5.26
N ALA A 152 4.78 12.76 4.03
CA ALA A 152 6.09 13.17 3.52
C ALA A 152 6.71 14.37 4.26
N SER A 153 5.89 15.19 4.93
CA SER A 153 6.34 16.42 5.61
C SER A 153 6.44 16.26 7.13
N THR A 154 6.14 15.07 7.64
CA THR A 154 5.98 14.79 9.07
C THR A 154 6.95 13.67 9.47
N PRO A 155 8.15 14.01 9.99
CA PRO A 155 9.21 13.04 10.24
C PRO A 155 8.77 11.84 11.09
N GLU A 156 7.95 12.06 12.12
CA GLU A 156 7.48 10.98 12.98
C GLU A 156 6.50 10.01 12.29
N LEU A 157 5.87 10.42 11.18
CA LEU A 157 5.03 9.54 10.37
C LEU A 157 5.86 8.78 9.32
N VAL A 158 6.87 9.44 8.76
CA VAL A 158 7.85 8.80 7.86
C VAL A 158 8.53 7.62 8.53
N ASP A 159 8.96 7.79 9.78
CA ASP A 159 9.64 6.75 10.56
C ASP A 159 8.76 5.52 10.86
N LEU A 160 7.45 5.59 10.57
CA LEU A 160 6.49 4.51 10.79
C LEU A 160 6.07 3.80 9.51
N VAL A 161 6.51 4.21 8.31
CA VAL A 161 6.08 3.62 7.05
C VAL A 161 7.28 3.25 6.19
N ASP A 162 7.47 1.95 5.92
CA ASP A 162 8.55 1.46 5.06
C ASP A 162 8.18 1.49 3.58
N GLU A 163 6.92 1.20 3.27
CA GLU A 163 6.45 1.03 1.89
C GLU A 163 5.09 1.70 1.68
N LEU A 164 4.99 2.49 0.62
CA LEU A 164 3.79 3.24 0.26
C LEU A 164 3.39 2.93 -1.18
N TYR A 165 2.12 2.58 -1.36
CA TYR A 165 1.46 2.45 -2.66
C TYR A 165 0.40 3.56 -2.77
N PHE A 166 0.52 4.42 -3.77
CA PHE A 166 -0.31 5.62 -3.87
C PHE A 166 -0.90 5.78 -5.28
N GLU A 167 -2.23 5.82 -5.37
CA GLU A 167 -2.92 6.20 -6.60
C GLU A 167 -2.83 7.68 -6.83
N TYR A 168 -1.85 8.09 -7.63
CA TYR A 168 -1.75 9.50 -7.98
C TYR A 168 -2.70 9.80 -9.15
N HIS A 169 -3.86 10.32 -8.82
CA HIS A 169 -4.84 10.82 -9.78
C HIS A 169 -4.33 12.08 -10.50
N LEU A 170 -3.49 11.89 -11.53
CA LEU A 170 -2.94 12.96 -12.36
C LEU A 170 -3.84 13.28 -13.55
N HIS A 171 -4.01 14.57 -13.83
CA HIS A 171 -4.60 15.00 -15.08
C HIS A 171 -3.57 14.86 -16.22
N VAL A 172 -3.82 13.91 -17.13
CA VAL A 172 -3.03 13.75 -18.35
C VAL A 172 -3.95 14.01 -19.55
N PRO A 173 -3.69 15.05 -20.37
CA PRO A 173 -4.62 15.53 -21.42
C PRO A 173 -5.12 14.48 -22.43
N ASP A 174 -4.40 13.36 -22.60
CA ASP A 174 -4.78 12.26 -23.53
C ASP A 174 -5.33 11.00 -22.82
N HIS A 175 -5.47 11.03 -21.49
CA HIS A 175 -5.96 9.87 -20.75
C HIS A 175 -7.50 9.89 -20.68
N ARG A 176 -8.14 9.07 -21.52
CA ARG A 176 -9.61 9.01 -21.69
C ARG A 176 -10.44 8.78 -20.41
N LYS A 177 -9.82 8.33 -19.31
CA LYS A 177 -10.48 8.12 -18.00
C LYS A 177 -10.23 9.24 -16.98
N ALA A 178 -9.30 10.16 -17.26
CA ALA A 178 -8.97 11.28 -16.39
C ALA A 178 -10.02 12.39 -16.58
N THR A 179 -11.20 12.22 -15.97
CA THR A 179 -12.15 13.35 -15.85
C THR A 179 -11.63 14.32 -14.79
N SER A 180 -11.86 15.62 -14.97
CA SER A 180 -11.32 16.67 -14.08
C SER A 180 -11.74 16.53 -12.61
N GLU A 181 -12.85 15.84 -12.34
CA GLU A 181 -13.38 15.59 -11.00
C GLU A 181 -12.60 14.49 -10.24
N HIS A 182 -11.89 13.62 -10.96
CA HIS A 182 -11.08 12.53 -10.41
C HIS A 182 -9.58 12.74 -10.65
N THR A 183 -9.15 14.00 -10.73
CA THR A 183 -7.74 14.36 -10.94
C THR A 183 -7.34 15.54 -10.07
N THR A 184 -6.08 15.55 -9.66
CA THR A 184 -5.41 16.73 -9.10
C THR A 184 -4.96 17.66 -10.23
N PRO A 185 -4.86 18.98 -9.99
CA PRO A 185 -4.30 19.93 -10.94
C PRO A 185 -2.77 19.82 -11.08
N ASP A 186 -2.15 18.83 -10.44
CA ASP A 186 -0.72 18.68 -10.36
C ASP A 186 -0.12 18.22 -11.69
N THR A 187 1.11 18.66 -11.91
CA THR A 187 1.96 18.21 -12.99
C THR A 187 2.60 16.86 -12.65
N ILE A 188 3.02 16.13 -13.68
CA ILE A 188 3.86 14.92 -13.54
C ILE A 188 5.12 15.22 -12.72
N VAL A 189 5.70 16.41 -12.89
CA VAL A 189 6.90 16.84 -12.15
C VAL A 189 6.63 16.91 -10.65
N GLU A 190 5.51 17.50 -10.24
CA GLU A 190 5.13 17.60 -8.82
C GLU A 190 4.88 16.21 -8.20
N ALA A 191 4.24 15.30 -8.94
CA ALA A 191 4.06 13.92 -8.50
C ALA A 191 5.39 13.21 -8.29
N LEU A 192 6.31 13.31 -9.26
CA LEU A 192 7.65 12.71 -9.14
C LEU A 192 8.44 13.31 -7.98
N GLN A 193 8.34 14.61 -7.75
CA GLN A 193 8.98 15.29 -6.62
C GLN A 193 8.43 14.80 -5.27
N LEU A 194 7.10 14.63 -5.14
CA LEU A 194 6.51 14.08 -3.91
C LEU A 194 7.04 12.66 -3.63
N MET A 195 7.03 11.80 -4.65
CA MET A 195 7.55 10.44 -4.53
C MET A 195 9.06 10.42 -4.22
N GLN A 196 9.83 11.34 -4.80
CA GLN A 196 11.25 11.50 -4.51
C GLN A 196 11.50 11.93 -3.05
N ARG A 197 10.71 12.88 -2.52
CA ARG A 197 10.84 13.31 -1.11
C ARG A 197 10.61 12.14 -0.15
N LEU A 198 9.58 11.33 -0.40
CA LEU A 198 9.30 10.12 0.37
C LEU A 198 10.48 9.14 0.35
N ARG A 199 11.05 8.86 -0.84
CA ARG A 199 12.20 7.96 -0.98
C ARG A 199 13.46 8.51 -0.33
N ALA A 200 13.70 9.81 -0.44
CA ALA A 200 14.82 10.48 0.24
C ALA A 200 14.69 10.41 1.77
N ALA A 201 13.46 10.32 2.28
CA ALA A 201 13.16 10.17 3.70
C ALA A 201 13.11 8.69 4.17
N GLY A 202 13.35 7.72 3.26
CA GLY A 202 13.42 6.29 3.59
C GLY A 202 12.18 5.47 3.25
N VAL A 203 11.09 6.10 2.81
CA VAL A 203 9.86 5.40 2.39
C VAL A 203 10.00 4.90 0.96
N ARG A 204 9.90 3.59 0.75
CA ARG A 204 9.81 3.01 -0.60
C ARG A 204 8.43 3.31 -1.17
N SER A 205 8.33 4.36 -1.98
CA SER A 205 7.07 4.80 -2.56
C SER A 205 6.90 4.25 -3.98
N HIS A 206 5.69 3.78 -4.29
CA HIS A 206 5.27 3.16 -5.54
C HIS A 206 3.97 3.80 -6.03
N PHE A 207 3.87 4.06 -7.33
CA PHE A 207 2.58 4.43 -7.91
C PHE A 207 1.67 3.19 -7.96
N TRP A 208 0.41 3.39 -7.60
CA TRP A 208 -0.68 2.41 -7.71
C TRP A 208 -1.61 2.82 -8.86
N VAL A 209 -2.16 1.84 -9.59
CA VAL A 209 -2.97 2.00 -10.82
C VAL A 209 -4.05 0.95 -10.95
#